data_AF-A0A817VTB7-F1
#
_entry.id   AF-A0A817VTB7-F1
#
_cell.length_a   1.000
_cell.length_b   1.000
_cell.length_c   1.000
_cell.angle_alpha   90.00
_cell.angle_beta   90.00
_cell.angle_gamma   90.00
#
_symmetry.space_group_name_H-M   'P 1'
#
loop_
_entity.id
_entity.type
_entity.pdbx_description
1 polymer ?
#
loop_
_entity_poly.entity_id
_entity_poly.type
_entity_poly.pdbx_seq_one_letter_code
_entity_poly.pdbx_strand_id
1 'polypeptide(L)' 'DSNDPQTLINLIVLSQLTAKPTEVSNRYISQMKDSHANHPFVRDLANKANELDRLVRNYQPSVSS' A
#
# COMPACT_ATOMS: atom_id res chain seq x y z
N ASP A 1 11.47 -17.46 -10.06
CA ASP A 1 10.02 -17.46 -9.83
C ASP A 1 9.54 -16.70 -8.58
N SER A 2 10.38 -15.87 -7.92
CA SER A 2 9.99 -15.18 -6.66
C SER A 2 9.54 -13.72 -6.83
N ASN A 3 9.38 -13.25 -8.07
CA ASN A 3 9.03 -11.87 -8.38
C ASN A 3 7.64 -11.72 -9.01
N ASP A 4 6.82 -12.77 -9.06
CA ASP A 4 5.50 -12.65 -9.68
C ASP A 4 4.65 -11.63 -8.90
N PRO A 5 4.16 -10.57 -9.58
CA PRO A 5 3.43 -9.50 -8.91
C PRO A 5 2.16 -10.01 -8.23
N GLN A 6 1.54 -11.08 -8.73
CA GLN A 6 0.35 -11.66 -8.09
C GLN A 6 0.68 -12.33 -6.76
N THR A 7 1.82 -13.04 -6.69
CA THR A 7 2.29 -13.65 -5.45
C THR A 7 2.59 -12.59 -4.40
N LEU A 8 3.25 -11.48 -4.78
CA LEU A 8 3.52 -10.37 -3.86
C LEU A 8 2.23 -9.73 -3.33
N ILE A 9 1.24 -9.49 -4.20
CA ILE A 9 -0.07 -8.97 -3.78
C ILE A 9 -0.74 -9.94 -2.79
N ASN A 10 -0.77 -11.23 -3.10
CA ASN A 10 -1.37 -12.24 -2.22
C ASN A 10 -0.67 -12.26 -0.85
N LEU A 11 0.66 -12.14 -0.82
CA LEU A 11 1.41 -12.09 0.44
C LEU A 11 1.10 -10.83 1.25
N ILE A 12 0.91 -9.67 0.60
CA ILE A 12 0.52 -8.41 1.26
C ILE A 12 -0.88 -8.52 1.87
N VAL A 13 -1.85 -9.05 1.10
CA VAL A 13 -3.22 -9.24 1.58
C VAL A 13 -3.25 -10.28 2.70
N LEU A 14 -2.53 -11.38 2.54
CA LEU A 14 -2.42 -12.42 3.56
C LEU A 14 -1.80 -11.88 4.84
N SER A 15 -0.72 -11.08 4.78
CA SER A 15 -0.12 -10.49 5.98
C SER A 15 -1.05 -9.53 6.70
N GLN A 16 -1.85 -8.75 5.96
CA GLN A 16 -2.90 -7.90 6.55
C GLN A 16 -4.01 -8.74 7.21
N LEU A 17 -4.50 -9.79 6.53
CA LEU A 17 -5.56 -10.67 7.06
C LEU A 17 -5.12 -11.52 8.25
N THR A 18 -3.85 -11.93 8.29
CA THR A 18 -3.28 -12.70 9.42
C THR A 18 -2.78 -11.81 10.56
N ALA A 19 -3.10 -10.51 10.54
CA ALA A 19 -2.65 -9.51 11.52
C ALA A 19 -1.12 -9.54 11.75
N LYS A 20 -0.35 -9.91 10.73
CA LYS A 20 1.11 -9.86 10.77
C LYS A 20 1.58 -8.41 10.87
N PRO A 21 2.77 -8.16 11.45
CA PRO A 21 3.30 -6.82 11.59
C PRO A 21 3.35 -6.10 10.24
N THR A 22 2.95 -4.83 10.25
CA THR A 22 2.86 -3.94 9.07
C THR A 22 4.19 -3.84 8.32
N GLU A 23 5.32 -4.09 9.00
CA GLU A 23 6.66 -4.20 8.43
C GLU A 23 6.75 -5.27 7.33
N VAL A 24 6.09 -6.41 7.48
CA VAL A 24 6.09 -7.50 6.48
C VAL A 24 5.32 -7.06 5.23
N SER A 25 4.13 -6.48 5.41
CA SER A 25 3.35 -5.90 4.31
C SER A 25 4.13 -4.81 3.58
N ASN A 26 4.78 -3.90 4.31
CA ASN A 26 5.59 -2.82 3.74
C ASN A 26 6.81 -3.34 2.98
N ARG A 27 7.44 -4.42 3.46
CA ARG A 27 8.54 -5.07 2.76
C ARG A 27 8.09 -5.65 1.41
N TYR A 28 6.97 -6.36 1.38
CA TYR A 28 6.43 -6.91 0.13
C TYR A 28 5.98 -5.83 -0.85
N ILE A 29 5.37 -4.74 -0.35
CA ILE A 29 5.04 -3.56 -1.17
C ILE A 29 6.32 -2.96 -1.77
N SER A 30 7.39 -2.86 -0.99
CA SER A 30 8.68 -2.34 -1.47
C SER A 30 9.29 -3.24 -2.55
N GLN A 31 9.25 -4.56 -2.37
CA GLN A 31 9.68 -5.52 -3.40
C GLN A 31 8.85 -5.41 -4.67
N MET A 32 7.53 -5.23 -4.53
CA MET A 32 6.64 -5.05 -5.67
C MET A 32 6.91 -3.75 -6.42
N LYS A 33 7.21 -2.66 -5.71
CA LYS A 33 7.60 -1.38 -6.31
C LYS A 33 8.94 -1.47 -7.04
N ASP A 34 9.90 -2.21 -6.49
CA ASP A 34 11.23 -2.38 -7.07
C ASP A 34 11.20 -3.26 -8.32
N SER A 35 10.53 -4.42 -8.25
CA SER A 35 10.48 -5.37 -9.36
C SER A 35 9.43 -5.02 -10.43
N HIS A 36 8.32 -4.37 -10.03
CA HIS A 36 7.16 -4.15 -10.89
C HIS A 36 6.51 -2.78 -10.66
N ALA A 37 7.31 -1.70 -10.73
CA ALA A 37 6.87 -0.32 -10.56
C ALA A 37 5.66 0.07 -11.45
N ASN A 38 5.55 -0.52 -12.64
CA ASN A 38 4.48 -0.24 -13.62
C ASN A 38 3.20 -1.07 -13.41
N HIS A 39 3.13 -1.91 -12.38
CA HIS A 39 1.95 -2.73 -12.14
C HIS A 39 0.76 -1.85 -11.72
N PRO A 40 -0.47 -2.11 -12.23
CA PRO A 40 -1.65 -1.32 -11.88
C PRO A 40 -1.90 -1.25 -10.38
N PHE A 41 -1.57 -2.30 -9.62
CA PHE A 41 -1.67 -2.33 -8.16
C PHE A 41 -0.79 -1.28 -7.46
N VAL A 42 0.47 -1.11 -7.89
CA VAL A 42 1.40 -0.13 -7.30
C VAL A 42 0.89 1.29 -7.57
N ARG A 43 0.37 1.52 -8.78
CA ARG A 43 -0.24 2.79 -9.16
C ARG A 43 -1.51 3.08 -8.35
N ASP A 44 -2.39 2.09 -8.19
CA ASP A 44 -3.62 2.21 -7.41
C ASP A 44 -3.32 2.47 -5.93
N LEU A 45 -2.33 1.78 -5.37
CA LEU A 45 -1.85 1.99 -4.00
C LEU A 45 -1.35 3.42 -3.79
N ALA A 46 -0.54 3.94 -4.71
CA ALA A 46 -0.05 5.31 -4.66
C ALA A 46 -1.18 6.34 -4.79
N ASN A 47 -2.14 6.11 -5.69
CA ASN A 47 -3.34 6.94 -5.83
C ASN A 47 -4.17 6.94 -4.55
N LYS A 48 -4.44 5.76 -3.96
CA LYS A 48 -5.18 5.66 -2.69
C LYS A 48 -4.46 6.33 -1.53
N ALA A 49 -3.13 6.25 -1.48
CA ALA A 49 -2.36 6.98 -0.49
C ALA A 49 -2.50 8.50 -0.66
N ASN A 50 -2.51 9.01 -1.91
CA ASN A 50 -2.75 10.43 -2.19
C ASN A 50 -4.18 10.86 -1.82
N GLU A 51 -5.17 10.03 -2.15
CA GLU A 51 -6.57 10.23 -1.75
C GLU A 51 -6.71 10.27 -0.23
N LEU A 52 -6.05 9.36 0.49
CA LEU A 52 -6.01 9.35 1.94
C LEU A 52 -5.36 10.63 2.47
N ASP A 53 -4.22 11.07 1.93
CA ASP A 53 -3.56 12.33 2.33
C ASP A 53 -4.48 13.54 2.10
N ARG A 54 -5.17 13.61 0.96
CA ARG A 54 -6.18 14.63 0.67
C ARG A 54 -7.33 14.60 1.66
N LEU A 55 -7.87 13.42 1.96
CA LEU A 55 -8.92 13.24 2.96
C LEU A 55 -8.43 13.66 4.33
N VAL A 56 -7.23 13.25 4.75
CA VAL A 56 -6.63 13.66 6.03
C VAL A 56 -6.46 15.19 6.08
N ARG A 57 -6.04 15.86 5.01
CA ARG A 57 -5.98 17.32 4.96
C ARG A 57 -7.35 17.99 5.03
N ASN A 58 -8.35 17.40 4.37
CA ASN A 58 -9.72 17.96 4.33
C ASN A 58 -10.53 17.63 5.60
N TYR A 59 -10.21 16.55 6.30
CA TYR A 59 -10.82 16.10 7.56
C TYR A 59 -9.96 16.40 8.78
N GLN A 60 -8.75 16.94 8.60
CA GLN A 60 -8.04 17.62 9.68
C GLN A 60 -9.01 18.65 10.20
N PRO A 61 -9.33 18.63 11.50
CA PRO A 61 -10.26 19.60 12.02
C PRO A 61 -9.59 20.96 11.76
N SER A 62 -10.14 21.72 10.84
CA SER A 62 -10.25 23.15 11.05
C SER A 62 -11.03 23.28 12.35
N VAL A 63 -10.32 23.13 13.47
CA VAL A 63 -10.64 23.76 14.74
C VAL A 63 -10.49 25.24 14.43
N SER A 64 -11.46 25.78 13.71
CA SER A 64 -11.83 27.18 13.79
C SER A 64 -12.29 27.35 15.23
N SER A 65 -11.32 27.75 16.04
CA SER A 65 -11.49 28.38 17.34
C SER A 65 -12.22 29.72 17.19
#